data_AF-A0A948I1K3-F1
#
_entry.id   AF-A0A948I1K3-F1
#
_cell.length_a   1.000
_cell.length_b   1.000
_cell.length_c   1.000
_cell.angle_alpha   90.00
_cell.angle_beta   90.00
_cell.angle_gamma   90.00
#
_symmetry.space_group_name_H-M   'P 1'
#
loop_
_entity.id
_entity.type
_entity.pdbx_description
1 polymer ?
#
loop_
_entity_poly.entity_id
_entity_poly.type
_entity_poly.pdbx_seq_one_letter_code
_entity_poly.pdbx_strand_id
1 'polypeptide(L)'
;MNFDFIGRLRHEWLGNIRGDILAGLVVALALIPEAIAFSIIAGVDPKIGLYASFSIAVIIAIVGGRPGMISAATAATAVLMVTLVKNYGLEYLLAATVLAGLIQIAAG
;
A
#
# COMPACT_ATOMS: atom_id res chain seq x y z
N MET A 1 -21.38 -16.17 18.92
CA MET A 1 -21.00 -15.00 18.10
C MET A 1 -21.58 -13.77 18.79
N ASN A 2 -20.75 -12.90 19.37
CA ASN A 2 -21.22 -11.75 20.15
C ASN A 2 -22.03 -10.79 19.26
N PHE A 3 -23.20 -10.36 19.72
CA PHE A 3 -24.02 -9.34 19.05
C PHE A 3 -23.25 -8.03 18.78
N ASP A 4 -22.17 -7.77 19.52
CA ASP A 4 -21.27 -6.63 19.34
C ASP A 4 -20.43 -6.67 18.05
N PHE A 5 -20.17 -7.86 17.48
CA PHE A 5 -19.31 -7.97 16.29
C PHE A 5 -20.00 -7.43 15.04
N ILE A 6 -21.28 -7.76 14.85
CA ILE A 6 -22.08 -7.27 13.73
C ILE A 6 -22.32 -5.76 13.88
N GLY A 7 -22.51 -5.28 15.11
CA GLY A 7 -22.62 -3.85 15.41
C GLY A 7 -21.36 -3.07 15.06
N ARG A 8 -20.17 -3.60 15.41
CA ARG A 8 -18.88 -2.99 15.06
C ARG A 8 -18.65 -2.95 13.55
N LEU A 9 -18.86 -4.06 12.83
CA LEU A 9 -18.73 -4.09 11.36
C LEU A 9 -19.66 -3.08 10.70
N ARG A 10 -20.90 -2.95 11.17
CA ARG A 10 -21.84 -1.96 10.63
C ARG A 10 -21.34 -0.53 10.86
N HIS A 11 -20.75 -0.25 12.01
CA HIS A 11 -20.19 1.08 12.31
C HIS A 11 -18.90 1.36 11.52
N GLU A 12 -18.02 0.38 11.35
CA GLU A 12 -16.80 0.52 10.55
C GLU A 12 -17.09 0.74 9.07
N TRP A 13 -18.06 0.02 8.50
CA TRP A 13 -18.37 0.10 7.07
C TRP A 13 -19.32 1.24 6.70
N LEU A 14 -20.27 1.58 7.59
CA LEU A 14 -21.34 2.53 7.28
C LEU A 14 -21.41 3.71 8.25
N GLY A 15 -20.51 3.79 9.23
CA GLY A 15 -20.54 4.84 10.26
C GLY A 15 -20.23 6.23 9.70
N ASN A 16 -19.27 6.35 8.76
CA ASN A 16 -18.85 7.65 8.24
C ASN A 16 -18.49 7.65 6.74
N ILE A 17 -19.44 7.21 5.90
CA ILE A 17 -19.26 7.10 4.44
C ILE A 17 -18.75 8.41 3.81
N ARG A 18 -19.26 9.57 4.25
CA ARG A 18 -18.84 10.87 3.69
C ARG A 18 -17.39 11.20 4.06
N GLY A 19 -17.01 10.99 5.32
CA GLY A 19 -15.64 11.23 5.77
C GLY A 19 -14.65 10.27 5.10
N ASP A 20 -15.02 9.00 4.96
CA ASP A 20 -14.14 7.97 4.37
C ASP A 20 -13.92 8.22 2.87
N ILE A 21 -14.95 8.62 2.13
CA ILE A 21 -14.81 8.99 0.72
C ILE A 21 -13.95 10.24 0.55
N LEU A 22 -14.17 11.29 1.35
CA LEU A 22 -13.39 12.53 1.28
C LEU A 22 -11.92 12.28 1.66
N ALA A 23 -11.68 11.54 2.75
CA ALA A 23 -10.33 11.17 3.17
C ALA A 23 -9.63 10.31 2.12
N GLY A 24 -10.31 9.30 1.57
CA GLY A 24 -9.78 8.47 0.49
C GLY A 24 -9.40 9.27 -0.75
N LEU A 25 -10.24 10.23 -1.16
CA LEU A 25 -9.96 11.08 -2.31
C LEU A 25 -8.77 12.02 -2.07
N VAL A 26 -8.71 12.66 -0.89
CA VAL A 26 -7.59 13.54 -0.52
C VAL A 26 -6.28 12.75 -0.48
N VAL A 27 -6.29 11.56 0.13
CA VAL A 27 -5.10 10.71 0.22
C VAL A 27 -4.70 10.18 -1.16
N ALA A 28 -5.65 9.77 -2.00
CA ALA A 28 -5.36 9.33 -3.37
C ALA A 28 -4.67 10.44 -4.18
N LEU A 29 -5.15 11.68 -4.07
CA LEU A 29 -4.51 12.83 -4.74
C LEU A 29 -3.12 13.13 -4.17
N ALA A 30 -2.91 12.97 -2.87
CA ALA A 30 -1.60 13.14 -2.24
C ALA A 30 -0.60 12.03 -2.63
N LEU A 31 -1.08 10.80 -2.81
CA LEU A 31 -0.26 9.63 -3.15
C LEU A 31 0.28 9.64 -4.58
N ILE A 32 -0.41 10.29 -5.52
CA ILE A 32 0.03 10.34 -6.93
C ILE A 32 1.45 10.94 -7.06
N PRO A 33 1.71 12.18 -6.59
CA PRO A 33 3.06 12.74 -6.68
C PRO A 33 4.07 11.99 -5.79
N GLU A 34 3.65 11.46 -4.65
CA GLU A 34 4.50 10.70 -3.73
C GLU A 34 5.02 9.40 -4.39
N ALA A 35 4.14 8.61 -4.99
CA ALA A 35 4.51 7.37 -5.67
C ALA A 35 5.41 7.61 -6.89
N ILE A 36 5.19 8.71 -7.62
CA ILE A 36 6.06 9.13 -8.72
C ILE A 36 7.46 9.47 -8.20
N ALA A 37 7.55 10.28 -7.14
CA ALA A 37 8.82 10.67 -6.55
C ALA A 37 9.61 9.46 -6.04
N PHE A 38 8.96 8.52 -5.35
CA PHE A 38 9.61 7.32 -4.83
C PHE A 38 10.06 6.35 -5.93
N SER A 39 9.32 6.25 -7.03
CA SER A 39 9.75 5.47 -8.19
C SER A 39 11.02 6.04 -8.82
N ILE A 40 11.10 7.37 -8.93
CA ILE A 40 12.29 8.07 -9.44
C ILE A 40 13.48 7.83 -8.51
N ILE A 41 13.28 7.92 -7.19
CA ILE A 41 14.33 7.60 -6.21
C ILE A 41 14.82 6.17 -6.37
N ALA A 42 13.90 5.20 -6.50
CA ALA A 42 14.20 3.78 -6.69
C ALA A 42 14.81 3.43 -8.07
N GLY A 43 14.90 4.40 -9.00
CA GLY A 43 15.44 4.19 -10.35
C GLY A 43 14.54 3.35 -11.26
N VAL A 44 13.22 3.36 -11.02
CA VAL A 44 12.22 2.62 -11.82
C VAL A 44 11.22 3.55 -12.49
N ASP A 45 10.51 3.05 -13.50
CA ASP A 45 9.47 3.83 -14.19
C ASP A 45 8.35 4.24 -13.20
N PRO A 46 7.93 5.52 -13.17
CA PRO A 46 6.86 6.01 -12.29
C PRO A 46 5.55 5.23 -12.33
N LYS A 47 5.24 4.57 -13.46
CA LYS A 47 4.05 3.72 -13.60
C LYS A 47 4.07 2.57 -12.60
N ILE A 48 5.24 2.05 -12.27
CA ILE A 48 5.41 0.90 -11.36
C ILE A 48 5.00 1.29 -9.95
N GLY A 49 5.44 2.45 -9.45
CA GLY A 49 5.01 2.94 -8.14
C GLY A 49 3.52 3.22 -8.06
N LEU A 50 2.91 3.74 -9.13
CA LEU A 50 1.46 3.95 -9.19
C LEU A 50 0.69 2.62 -9.16
N TYR A 51 1.13 1.62 -9.92
CA TYR A 51 0.53 0.28 -9.89
C TYR A 51 0.69 -0.40 -8.54
N ALA A 52 1.86 -0.26 -7.91
CA ALA A 52 2.13 -0.82 -6.59
C ALA A 52 1.23 -0.17 -5.52
N SER A 53 1.18 1.16 -5.47
CA SER A 53 0.35 1.89 -4.51
C SER A 53 -1.14 1.59 -4.68
N PHE A 54 -1.65 1.52 -5.92
CA PHE A 54 -3.03 1.13 -6.17
C PHE A 54 -3.32 -0.31 -5.71
N SER A 55 -2.46 -1.26 -6.09
CA SER A 55 -2.66 -2.68 -5.77
C SER A 55 -2.66 -2.92 -4.25
N ILE A 56 -1.71 -2.33 -3.53
CA ILE A 56 -1.62 -2.45 -2.07
C ILE A 56 -2.83 -1.80 -1.39
N ALA A 57 -3.27 -0.62 -1.84
CA ALA A 57 -4.43 0.05 -1.28
C ALA A 57 -5.71 -0.80 -1.41
N VAL A 58 -5.94 -1.43 -2.57
CA VAL A 58 -7.09 -2.32 -2.77
C VAL A 58 -7.00 -3.57 -1.90
N ILE A 59 -5.83 -4.20 -1.82
CA ILE A 59 -5.64 -5.41 -1.02
C ILE A 59 -5.84 -5.11 0.48
N ILE A 60 -5.24 -4.04 0.99
CA ILE A 60 -5.33 -3.66 2.40
C ILE A 60 -6.72 -3.12 2.76
N ALA A 61 -7.47 -2.52 1.83
CA ALA A 61 -8.87 -2.18 2.08
C ALA A 61 -9.75 -3.39 2.40
N ILE A 62 -9.37 -4.60 1.94
CA ILE A 62 -10.11 -5.84 2.16
C ILE A 62 -9.52 -6.67 3.30
N VAL A 63 -8.19 -6.82 3.32
CA VAL A 63 -7.47 -7.75 4.22
C VAL A 63 -6.84 -7.04 5.42
N GLY A 64 -6.79 -5.71 5.42
CA GLY A 64 -6.13 -4.91 6.45
C GLY A 64 -6.77 -5.06 7.83
N GLY A 65 -5.94 -5.20 8.87
CA GLY A 65 -6.40 -5.35 10.25
C GLY A 65 -6.77 -4.03 10.96
N ARG A 66 -6.50 -2.87 10.35
CA ARG A 66 -6.74 -1.56 10.96
C ARG A 66 -7.44 -0.60 9.96
N PRO A 67 -8.77 -0.42 10.09
CA PRO A 67 -9.53 0.50 9.25
C PRO A 67 -8.95 1.92 9.28
N GLY A 68 -8.91 2.57 8.12
CA GLY A 68 -8.39 3.94 7.95
C GLY A 68 -6.87 4.06 7.83
N MET A 69 -6.11 2.96 7.95
CA MET A 69 -4.67 2.96 7.66
C MET A 69 -4.43 2.83 6.16
N ILE A 70 -3.56 3.70 5.62
CA ILE A 70 -3.18 3.70 4.21
C ILE A 70 -1.87 2.93 4.04
N SER A 71 -1.82 2.04 3.06
CA SER A 71 -0.61 1.31 2.68
C SER A 71 -0.31 1.56 1.21
N ALA A 72 0.90 2.04 0.94
CA ALA A 72 1.37 2.42 -0.39
C ALA A 72 2.91 2.37 -0.44
N ALA A 73 3.51 2.76 -1.58
CA ALA A 73 4.96 2.92 -1.67
C ALA A 73 5.46 3.98 -0.67
N THR A 74 6.56 3.69 0.04
CA THR A 74 7.18 4.62 1.01
C THR A 74 8.63 4.92 0.67
N ALA A 75 9.12 6.10 1.09
CA ALA A 75 10.52 6.49 0.92
C ALA A 75 11.49 5.45 1.52
N ALA A 76 11.17 4.90 2.70
CA ALA A 76 12.00 3.93 3.39
C ALA A 76 12.23 2.68 2.52
N THR A 77 11.17 2.17 1.90
CA THR A 77 11.28 1.02 0.98
C THR A 77 11.98 1.39 -0.33
N ALA A 78 11.71 2.58 -0.89
CA ALA A 78 12.29 3.01 -2.16
C ALA A 78 13.83 3.13 -2.10
N VAL A 79 14.36 3.69 -1.01
CA VAL A 79 15.82 3.86 -0.82
C VAL A 79 16.55 2.52 -0.75
N LEU A 80 15.95 1.50 -0.13
CA LEU A 80 16.52 0.15 -0.07
C LEU A 80 16.57 -0.51 -1.46
N MET A 81 15.59 -0.21 -2.31
CA MET A 81 15.50 -0.81 -3.64
C MET A 81 16.47 -0.20 -4.65
N VAL A 82 17.02 0.99 -4.40
CA VAL A 82 17.96 1.68 -5.32
C VAL A 82 19.15 0.80 -5.69
N THR A 83 19.80 0.22 -4.68
CA THR A 83 21.01 -0.59 -4.88
C THR A 83 20.67 -1.92 -5.55
N LEU A 84 19.50 -2.49 -5.24
CA LEU A 84 19.02 -3.73 -5.84
C LEU A 84 18.74 -3.53 -7.34
N VAL A 85 17.97 -2.51 -7.71
CA VAL A 85 17.62 -2.20 -9.10
C VAL A 85 18.87 -1.85 -9.90
N LYS A 86 19.79 -1.07 -9.32
CA LYS A 86 21.03 -0.68 -10.00
C LYS A 86 21.92 -1.89 -10.34
N ASN A 87 21.99 -2.88 -9.45
CA ASN A 87 22.91 -4.01 -9.61
C ASN A 87 22.29 -5.21 -10.34
N TYR A 88 20.98 -5.43 -10.19
CA TYR A 88 20.30 -6.65 -10.67
C TYR A 88 19.07 -6.38 -11.55
N GLY A 89 18.68 -5.12 -11.71
CA GLY A 89 17.53 -4.73 -12.54
C GLY A 89 16.17 -4.87 -11.85
N LEU A 90 15.13 -4.57 -12.62
CA LEU A 90 13.74 -4.47 -12.17
C LEU A 90 13.12 -5.83 -11.80
N GLU A 91 13.51 -6.89 -12.50
CA GLU A 91 13.01 -8.25 -12.25
C GLU A 91 13.34 -8.72 -10.83
N TYR A 92 14.53 -8.37 -10.34
CA TYR A 92 14.95 -8.67 -8.97
C TYR A 92 14.20 -7.85 -7.92
N LEU A 93 13.79 -6.61 -8.24
CA LEU A 93 12.90 -5.85 -7.36
C LEU A 93 11.55 -6.53 -7.21
N LEU A 94 10.96 -7.02 -8.31
CA LEU A 94 9.69 -7.74 -8.27
C LEU A 94 9.82 -9.05 -7.47
N ALA A 95 10.88 -9.82 -7.72
CA ALA A 95 11.16 -11.04 -6.98
C ALA A 95 11.37 -10.79 -5.47
N ALA A 96 12.13 -9.75 -5.12
CA ALA A 96 12.34 -9.34 -3.73
C ALA A 96 11.04 -8.88 -3.05
N THR A 97 10.16 -8.20 -3.78
CA THR A 97 8.85 -7.75 -3.27
C THR A 97 7.95 -8.94 -2.96
N VAL A 98 7.88 -9.93 -3.85
CA VAL A 98 7.14 -11.18 -3.62
C VAL A 98 7.71 -11.93 -2.43
N LEU A 99 9.05 -12.07 -2.36
CA LEU A 99 9.73 -12.73 -1.25
C LEU A 99 9.46 -12.02 0.08
N ALA A 100 9.52 -10.69 0.12
CA ALA A 100 9.21 -9.90 1.30
C ALA A 100 7.76 -10.15 1.78
N GLY A 101 6.80 -10.19 0.86
CA GLY A 101 5.41 -10.51 1.18
C GLY A 101 5.25 -11.93 1.76
N LEU A 102 5.94 -12.93 1.20
CA LEU A 102 5.92 -14.30 1.74
C LEU A 102 6.52 -14.37 3.15
N ILE A 103 7.64 -13.68 3.38
CA ILE A 103 8.27 -13.59 4.70
C ILE A 103 7.32 -12.90 5.69
N GLN A 104 6.66 -11.82 5.27
CA GLN A 104 5.69 -11.11 6.11
C GLN A 104 4.52 -12.01 6.51
N ILE A 105 3.95 -12.78 5.58
CA ILE A 105 2.88 -13.76 5.87
C ILE A 105 3.38 -14.85 6.84
N ALA A 106 4.62 -15.32 6.68
CA ALA A 106 5.19 -16.33 7.57
C ALA A 106 5.50 -15.80 8.98
N ALA A 107 5.83 -14.51 9.11
CA ALA A 107 6.12 -13.87 10.39
C ALA A 107 4.85 -13.55 11.20
N GLY A 108 3.72 -13.29 10.54
CA GLY A 108 2.44 -12.92 11.15
C GLY A 108 2.24 -11.41 11.27
#